data_AF-A0A0C3S216-F1
#
_entry.id   AF-A0A0C3S216-F1
#
_cell.length_a   1.000
_cell.length_b   1.000
_cell.length_c   1.000
_cell.angle_alpha   90.00
_cell.angle_beta   90.00
_cell.angle_gamma   90.00
#
_symmetry.space_group_name_H-M   'P 1'
#
loop_
_entity.id
_entity.type
_entity.pdbx_description
1 polymer ?
#
loop_
_entity_poly.entity_id
_entity_poly.type
_entity_poly.pdbx_seq_one_letter_code
_entity_poly.pdbx_strand_id
1 'polypeptide(L)'
;MQAHPITTSLPTFAHLGVEQPKDVDAEKIARAWVAALGQFVSARDVKGILSNITEDGWWRDVFSITWDLRTFQGPATIAQFLEDKLEDSGFGNISFRSAQYGQPFDDMVWIVAQFDFETKIAKGRGLARLVPTPAGWKAVIVCTNLEDLKDFPEQIGSLRNHLPNHGKWAAQRSKEKEFAETDPEVLIIGGGQSGLDIAARLKHLGVSNLIIEKQPRIGHQWRTRYEALCLHDPVWFDHMPYLNFPPNWPVYTPAQKLAGWLEYYAEAMELNVWLSSIATSATRNPETGKWHVTVKRNDGTERLFHVDHVVFALGLGAGKPNVPTIPGQEDFKGQVLHSTAHRSAKDHLGKKVVVIGACTSAHDICADYADHGVDVTIYQRSSTYIMSTKEGMPALMKPNYWEGGPPTDEADRLDNSVPILFGKLIAQRKAARIKQQDAALLEGLTKVGYKLNDGEDNSGFVFLALKRAGGYYLDVGACQLIIDGKIKLKNGTQIERFTEKGLKFEDGSELEADVVVFATGFADARGPIRDIVGEEEGSKIPTIWGLNKEGEIRVAWREIGLPNMWYMMGNLAWSRFFSKHLALQIKAKQEGIFPGRYSAPVEM
;
A
#
# COMPACT_ATOMS: atom_id res chain seq x y z
N MET A 1 7.71 -5.62 -19.44
CA MET A 1 7.36 -5.71 -17.99
C MET A 1 8.20 -6.85 -17.43
N GLN A 2 8.85 -6.70 -16.27
CA GLN A 2 9.69 -7.76 -15.73
C GLN A 2 8.82 -8.96 -15.33
N ALA A 3 9.26 -10.16 -15.69
CA ALA A 3 8.65 -11.41 -15.23
C ALA A 3 9.12 -11.68 -13.79
N HIS A 4 8.21 -12.18 -12.95
CA HIS A 4 8.54 -12.73 -11.64
C HIS A 4 8.11 -14.20 -11.67
N PRO A 5 8.93 -15.08 -12.28
CA PRO A 5 8.61 -16.49 -12.36
C PRO A 5 8.54 -17.06 -10.95
N ILE A 6 7.51 -17.84 -10.66
CA ILE A 6 7.40 -18.52 -9.37
C ILE A 6 8.25 -19.79 -9.46
N THR A 7 9.30 -19.85 -8.65
CA THR A 7 10.29 -20.96 -8.60
C THR A 7 10.08 -21.89 -7.41
N THR A 8 8.98 -21.70 -6.66
CA THR A 8 8.59 -22.49 -5.48
C THR A 8 7.18 -23.05 -5.65
N SER A 9 6.79 -23.97 -4.78
CA SER A 9 5.44 -24.54 -4.71
C SER A 9 4.81 -24.22 -3.35
N LEU A 10 3.49 -24.41 -3.22
CA LEU A 10 2.89 -24.43 -1.88
C LEU A 10 3.35 -25.69 -1.14
N PRO A 11 3.59 -25.59 0.18
CA PRO A 11 4.06 -26.70 1.02
C PRO A 11 2.89 -27.63 1.35
N THR A 12 2.37 -28.32 0.34
CA THR A 12 1.31 -29.33 0.46
C THR A 12 1.86 -30.64 1.02
N PHE A 13 1.01 -31.45 1.63
CA PHE A 13 1.37 -32.78 2.11
C PHE A 13 2.08 -33.63 1.04
N ALA A 14 1.58 -33.58 -0.20
CA ALA A 14 2.18 -34.26 -1.35
C ALA A 14 3.54 -33.68 -1.76
N HIS A 15 3.72 -32.35 -1.76
CA HIS A 15 5.00 -31.70 -2.09
C HIS A 15 6.07 -31.96 -1.02
N LEU A 16 5.67 -31.96 0.25
CA LEU A 16 6.55 -32.19 1.40
C LEU A 16 6.85 -33.68 1.65
N GLY A 17 6.14 -34.60 1.00
CA GLY A 17 6.30 -36.05 1.19
C GLY A 17 5.85 -36.53 2.58
N VAL A 18 4.79 -35.95 3.13
CA VAL A 18 4.26 -36.26 4.48
C VAL A 18 2.75 -36.47 4.47
N GLU A 19 2.21 -37.14 5.49
CA GLU A 19 0.77 -37.16 5.76
C GLU A 19 0.33 -35.95 6.60
N GLN A 20 -0.98 -35.71 6.69
CA GLN A 20 -1.53 -34.69 7.60
C GLN A 20 -1.15 -35.02 9.06
N PRO A 21 -0.46 -34.13 9.78
CA PRO A 21 -0.02 -34.40 11.14
C PRO A 21 -1.21 -34.41 12.11
N LYS A 22 -1.18 -35.35 13.06
CA LYS A 22 -2.17 -35.50 14.14
C LYS A 22 -1.60 -34.97 15.45
N ASP A 23 -2.49 -34.58 16.37
CA ASP A 23 -2.16 -34.22 17.75
C ASP A 23 -1.03 -33.17 17.89
N VAL A 24 -1.11 -32.11 17.07
CA VAL A 24 -0.05 -31.10 16.91
C VAL A 24 0.00 -30.12 18.09
N ASP A 25 0.97 -30.32 18.99
CA ASP A 25 1.35 -29.34 20.02
C ASP A 25 2.15 -28.18 19.39
N ALA A 26 1.41 -27.20 18.89
CA ALA A 26 1.96 -26.05 18.16
C ALA A 26 2.93 -25.20 19.00
N GLU A 27 2.65 -25.01 20.30
CA GLU A 27 3.52 -24.26 21.20
C GLU A 27 4.86 -24.97 21.42
N LYS A 28 4.84 -26.28 21.71
CA LYS A 28 6.07 -27.05 21.93
C LYS A 28 6.94 -27.10 20.69
N ILE A 29 6.33 -27.31 19.51
CA ILE A 29 7.04 -27.34 18.22
C ILE A 29 7.67 -25.97 17.93
N ALA A 30 6.88 -24.89 18.01
CA ALA A 30 7.37 -23.54 17.74
C ALA A 30 8.44 -23.09 18.74
N ARG A 31 8.27 -23.40 20.03
CA ARG A 31 9.25 -23.07 21.08
C ARG A 31 10.58 -23.81 20.86
N ALA A 32 10.54 -25.07 20.44
CA ALA A 32 11.73 -25.83 20.08
C ALA A 32 12.44 -25.25 18.85
N TRP A 33 11.69 -24.90 17.80
CA TRP A 33 12.24 -24.28 16.58
C TRP A 33 12.87 -22.90 16.87
N VAL A 34 12.19 -22.04 17.63
CA VAL A 34 12.71 -20.72 18.01
C VAL A 34 13.95 -20.84 18.91
N ALA A 35 13.98 -21.81 19.83
CA ALA A 35 15.16 -22.07 20.65
C ALA A 35 16.36 -22.53 19.80
N ALA A 36 16.14 -23.41 18.81
CA ALA A 36 17.18 -23.84 17.88
C ALA A 36 17.67 -22.69 16.99
N LEU A 37 16.77 -21.85 16.46
CA LEU A 37 17.14 -20.62 15.75
C LEU A 37 18.02 -19.72 16.63
N GLY A 38 17.61 -19.48 17.88
CA GLY A 38 18.39 -18.70 18.85
C GLY A 38 19.80 -19.25 19.07
N GLN A 39 19.94 -20.57 19.25
CA GLN A 39 21.23 -21.23 19.40
C GLN A 39 22.13 -21.06 18.16
N PHE A 40 21.61 -21.31 16.96
CA PHE A 40 22.40 -21.18 15.73
C PHE A 40 22.77 -19.71 15.44
N VAL A 41 21.87 -18.76 15.70
CA VAL A 41 22.15 -17.32 15.59
C VAL A 41 23.25 -16.89 16.57
N SER A 42 23.18 -17.30 17.85
CA SER A 42 24.24 -17.02 18.83
C SER A 42 25.57 -17.69 18.50
N ALA A 43 25.55 -18.89 17.89
CA ALA A 43 26.75 -19.59 17.43
C ALA A 43 27.30 -19.09 16.09
N ARG A 44 26.58 -18.17 15.41
CA ARG A 44 26.83 -17.72 14.03
C ARG A 44 26.84 -18.87 13.01
N ASP A 45 26.12 -19.95 13.30
CA ASP A 45 26.04 -21.15 12.47
C ASP A 45 24.99 -20.99 11.36
N VAL A 46 25.39 -20.38 10.25
CA VAL A 46 24.54 -20.22 9.06
C VAL A 46 24.04 -21.57 8.53
N LYS A 47 24.83 -22.64 8.63
CA LYS A 47 24.40 -23.98 8.19
C LYS A 47 23.32 -24.55 9.12
N GLY A 48 23.46 -24.35 10.42
CA GLY A 48 22.43 -24.63 11.42
C GLY A 48 21.13 -23.86 11.16
N ILE A 49 21.21 -22.55 10.92
CA ILE A 49 20.04 -21.72 10.56
C ILE A 49 19.33 -22.27 9.32
N LEU A 50 20.09 -22.57 8.24
CA LEU A 50 19.53 -23.14 7.02
C LEU A 50 18.93 -24.53 7.24
N SER A 51 19.51 -25.35 8.14
CA SER A 51 18.96 -26.67 8.46
C SER A 51 17.54 -26.62 9.06
N ASN A 52 17.18 -25.50 9.69
CA ASN A 52 15.85 -25.22 10.25
C ASN A 52 14.83 -24.68 9.22
N ILE A 53 15.24 -24.46 7.97
CA ILE A 53 14.44 -23.89 6.86
C ILE A 53 14.25 -24.99 5.78
N THR A 54 13.18 -24.93 4.99
CA THR A 54 12.99 -25.82 3.83
C THR A 54 13.91 -25.42 2.66
N GLU A 55 14.20 -26.35 1.76
CA GLU A 55 15.09 -26.09 0.60
C GLU A 55 14.53 -25.02 -0.35
N ASP A 56 13.20 -24.94 -0.46
CA ASP A 56 12.45 -23.94 -1.22
C ASP A 56 12.03 -22.73 -0.36
N GLY A 57 12.57 -22.62 0.86
CA GLY A 57 12.16 -21.67 1.88
C GLY A 57 12.57 -20.22 1.61
N TRP A 58 11.94 -19.30 2.34
CA TRP A 58 12.05 -17.86 2.13
C TRP A 58 12.48 -17.13 3.41
N TRP A 59 13.28 -16.07 3.26
CA TRP A 59 13.53 -15.09 4.32
C TRP A 59 13.13 -13.70 3.84
N ARG A 60 12.16 -13.06 4.49
CA ARG A 60 11.79 -11.66 4.27
C ARG A 60 12.32 -10.80 5.41
N ASP A 61 13.11 -9.77 5.11
CA ASP A 61 13.51 -8.78 6.09
C ASP A 61 12.82 -7.44 5.81
N VAL A 62 12.07 -6.97 6.80
CA VAL A 62 11.31 -5.72 6.78
C VAL A 62 12.07 -4.72 7.65
N PHE A 63 13.15 -4.18 7.06
CA PHE A 63 14.02 -3.13 7.61
C PHE A 63 14.80 -3.47 8.90
N SER A 64 14.73 -4.69 9.44
CA SER A 64 15.39 -5.02 10.72
C SER A 64 16.87 -5.33 10.62
N ILE A 65 17.26 -6.29 9.78
CA ILE A 65 18.64 -6.78 9.67
C ILE A 65 19.36 -6.08 8.51
N THR A 66 18.65 -5.85 7.41
CA THR A 66 19.14 -5.26 6.17
C THR A 66 19.01 -3.74 6.12
N TRP A 67 18.20 -3.14 7.01
CA TRP A 67 17.76 -1.73 6.94
C TRP A 67 17.15 -1.34 5.59
N ASP A 68 16.57 -2.33 4.91
CA ASP A 68 15.88 -2.22 3.65
C ASP A 68 14.71 -3.22 3.61
N LEU A 69 13.86 -3.17 2.58
CA LEU A 69 12.82 -4.18 2.37
C LEU A 69 13.34 -5.22 1.37
N ARG A 70 13.72 -6.39 1.87
CA ARG A 70 14.40 -7.46 1.09
C ARG A 70 13.70 -8.80 1.24
N THR A 71 13.73 -9.58 0.16
CA THR A 71 13.26 -10.97 0.15
C THR A 71 14.32 -11.87 -0.48
N PHE A 72 14.68 -12.92 0.26
CA PHE A 72 15.64 -13.96 -0.12
C PHE A 72 14.90 -15.30 -0.25
N GLN A 73 15.33 -16.14 -1.20
CA GLN A 73 14.70 -17.43 -1.50
C GLN A 73 15.77 -18.50 -1.73
N GLY A 74 15.56 -19.66 -1.09
CA GLY A 74 16.43 -20.81 -1.18
C GLY A 74 17.75 -20.64 -0.41
N PRO A 75 18.45 -21.74 -0.12
CA PRO A 75 19.57 -21.76 0.81
C PRO A 75 20.73 -20.86 0.39
N ALA A 76 21.03 -20.74 -0.91
CA ALA A 76 22.17 -19.95 -1.38
C ALA A 76 22.01 -18.44 -1.10
N THR A 77 20.85 -17.85 -1.40
CA THR A 77 20.65 -16.41 -1.19
C THR A 77 20.44 -16.06 0.29
N ILE A 78 19.81 -16.97 1.06
CA ILE A 78 19.67 -16.84 2.50
C ILE A 78 21.04 -16.99 3.19
N ALA A 79 21.91 -17.92 2.73
CA ALA A 79 23.27 -18.06 3.23
C ALA A 79 24.07 -16.76 3.08
N GLN A 80 24.16 -16.23 1.85
CA GLN A 80 24.91 -15.00 1.58
C GLN A 80 24.42 -13.83 2.45
N PHE A 81 23.10 -13.64 2.56
CA PHE A 81 22.51 -12.61 3.42
C PHE A 81 22.92 -12.78 4.89
N LEU A 82 22.87 -14.00 5.43
CA LEU A 82 23.22 -14.27 6.82
C LEU A 82 24.74 -14.14 7.04
N GLU A 83 25.57 -14.62 6.12
CA GLU A 83 27.03 -14.47 6.18
C GLU A 83 27.44 -12.98 6.17
N ASP A 84 26.78 -12.17 5.34
CA ASP A 84 27.03 -10.72 5.25
C ASP A 84 26.55 -9.94 6.50
N LYS A 85 25.44 -10.37 7.14
CA LYS A 85 24.72 -9.54 8.13
C LYS A 85 24.53 -10.09 9.53
N LEU A 86 24.78 -11.36 9.81
CA LEU A 86 24.53 -11.95 11.14
C LEU A 86 25.38 -11.28 12.23
N GLU A 87 26.67 -11.09 11.99
CA GLU A 87 27.57 -10.35 12.90
C GLU A 87 27.39 -8.83 12.80
N ASP A 88 27.24 -8.28 11.59
CA ASP A 88 27.16 -6.84 11.38
C ASP A 88 25.90 -6.22 12.01
N SER A 89 24.75 -6.86 11.85
CA SER A 89 23.51 -6.42 12.50
C SER A 89 23.51 -6.68 14.02
N GLY A 90 24.26 -7.68 14.49
CA GLY A 90 24.14 -8.22 15.84
C GLY A 90 22.75 -8.82 16.11
N PHE A 91 22.14 -9.43 15.08
CA PHE A 91 20.88 -10.18 15.21
C PHE A 91 21.02 -11.27 16.28
N GLY A 92 20.16 -11.24 17.30
CA GLY A 92 20.29 -12.08 18.48
C GLY A 92 19.17 -11.86 19.50
N ASN A 93 19.41 -12.25 20.75
CA ASN A 93 18.45 -12.14 21.87
C ASN A 93 17.06 -12.70 21.54
N ILE A 94 17.04 -13.82 20.80
CA ILE A 94 15.82 -14.44 20.28
C ILE A 94 15.01 -15.08 21.41
N SER A 95 13.73 -14.75 21.51
CA SER A 95 12.82 -15.30 22.52
C SER A 95 11.43 -15.60 21.95
N PHE A 96 10.88 -16.77 22.29
CA PHE A 96 9.56 -17.20 21.85
C PHE A 96 8.44 -16.36 22.49
N ARG A 97 7.47 -15.91 21.67
CA ARG A 97 6.25 -15.23 22.15
C ARG A 97 5.02 -16.13 22.12
N SER A 98 4.67 -16.65 20.96
CA SER A 98 3.40 -17.36 20.73
C SER A 98 3.48 -18.30 19.53
N ALA A 99 2.52 -19.23 19.43
CA ALA A 99 2.36 -20.13 18.31
C ALA A 99 0.89 -20.24 17.93
N GLN A 100 0.58 -20.25 16.64
CA GLN A 100 -0.76 -20.52 16.14
C GLN A 100 -0.73 -21.60 15.06
N TYR A 101 -1.43 -22.71 15.29
CA TYR A 101 -1.68 -23.71 14.25
C TYR A 101 -2.71 -23.17 13.25
N GLY A 102 -2.49 -23.39 11.95
CA GLY A 102 -3.41 -22.98 10.90
C GLY A 102 -3.42 -23.97 9.74
N GLN A 103 -4.60 -24.23 9.21
CA GLN A 103 -4.83 -25.04 8.01
C GLN A 103 -5.39 -24.12 6.90
N PRO A 104 -4.54 -23.43 6.12
CA PRO A 104 -5.01 -22.47 5.12
C PRO A 104 -5.71 -23.14 3.92
N PHE A 105 -5.43 -24.42 3.65
CA PHE A 105 -6.15 -25.27 2.70
C PHE A 105 -6.16 -26.72 3.22
N ASP A 106 -7.08 -27.54 2.72
CA ASP A 106 -7.26 -28.92 3.23
C ASP A 106 -5.99 -29.79 3.09
N ASP A 107 -5.15 -29.50 2.10
CA ASP A 107 -3.92 -30.23 1.76
C ASP A 107 -2.62 -29.61 2.31
N MET A 108 -2.68 -28.58 3.17
CA MET A 108 -1.50 -28.02 3.84
C MET A 108 -1.80 -27.40 5.20
N VAL A 109 -0.87 -27.53 6.14
CA VAL A 109 -0.91 -26.87 7.45
C VAL A 109 0.40 -26.14 7.73
N TRP A 110 0.33 -25.13 8.60
CA TRP A 110 1.52 -24.53 9.20
C TRP A 110 1.30 -24.18 10.67
N ILE A 111 2.40 -23.96 11.39
CA ILE A 111 2.40 -23.27 12.67
C ILE A 111 3.04 -21.89 12.44
N VAL A 112 2.32 -20.81 12.76
CA VAL A 112 2.88 -19.46 12.80
C VAL A 112 3.52 -19.27 14.17
N ALA A 113 4.85 -19.37 14.23
CA ALA A 113 5.65 -19.10 15.42
C ALA A 113 6.04 -17.62 15.45
N GLN A 114 5.70 -16.90 16.52
CA GLN A 114 6.14 -15.53 16.75
C GLN A 114 7.27 -15.50 17.79
N PHE A 115 8.28 -14.67 17.55
CA PHE A 115 9.40 -14.45 18.44
C PHE A 115 9.80 -12.97 18.48
N ASP A 116 10.40 -12.50 19.57
CA ASP A 116 11.14 -11.24 19.53
C ASP A 116 12.63 -11.53 19.27
N PHE A 117 13.33 -10.52 18.77
CA PHE A 117 14.77 -10.50 18.65
C PHE A 117 15.27 -9.07 18.82
N GLU A 118 16.59 -8.92 18.89
CA GLU A 118 17.25 -7.62 18.86
C GLU A 118 18.34 -7.58 17.79
N THR A 119 18.71 -6.36 17.40
CA THR A 119 19.96 -6.05 16.70
C THR A 119 20.83 -5.18 17.62
N LYS A 120 21.98 -4.68 17.14
CA LYS A 120 22.82 -3.74 17.89
C LYS A 120 22.04 -2.53 18.42
N ILE A 121 21.12 -1.98 17.63
CA ILE A 121 20.44 -0.70 17.90
C ILE A 121 18.91 -0.78 17.94
N ALA A 122 18.31 -1.90 17.52
CA ALA A 122 16.86 -2.03 17.39
C ALA A 122 16.30 -3.27 18.08
N LYS A 123 14.99 -3.24 18.32
CA LYS A 123 14.15 -4.39 18.69
C LYS A 123 13.35 -4.81 17.46
N GLY A 124 13.11 -6.10 17.30
CA GLY A 124 12.35 -6.64 16.19
C GLY A 124 11.43 -7.79 16.56
N ARG A 125 10.48 -8.06 15.66
CA ARG A 125 9.56 -9.19 15.77
C ARG A 125 9.77 -10.15 14.61
N GLY A 126 10.02 -11.40 14.94
CA GLY A 126 10.14 -12.49 14.00
C GLY A 126 8.84 -13.27 13.87
N LEU A 127 8.54 -13.70 12.65
CA LEU A 127 7.45 -14.64 12.36
C LEU A 127 7.99 -15.77 11.48
N ALA A 128 7.81 -17.02 11.89
CA ALA A 128 8.16 -18.19 11.09
C ALA A 128 6.91 -19.05 10.82
N ARG A 129 6.72 -19.48 9.56
CA ARG A 129 5.69 -20.44 9.17
C ARG A 129 6.32 -21.82 9.08
N LEU A 130 6.09 -22.64 10.10
CA LEU A 130 6.65 -23.98 10.21
C LEU A 130 5.73 -24.99 9.52
N VAL A 131 6.29 -25.86 8.70
CA VAL A 131 5.57 -26.92 7.97
C VAL A 131 6.15 -28.30 8.34
N PRO A 132 5.34 -29.38 8.31
CA PRO A 132 5.82 -30.72 8.62
C PRO A 132 6.69 -31.26 7.48
N THR A 133 7.87 -31.79 7.79
CA THR A 133 8.76 -32.47 6.82
C THR A 133 9.17 -33.84 7.38
N PRO A 134 9.72 -34.76 6.55
CA PRO A 134 10.24 -36.05 7.03
C PRO A 134 11.36 -35.91 8.08
N ALA A 135 12.02 -34.74 8.14
CA ALA A 135 13.05 -34.40 9.12
C ALA A 135 12.52 -33.59 10.32
N GLY A 136 11.20 -33.52 10.52
CA GLY A 136 10.54 -32.69 11.54
C GLY A 136 10.01 -31.37 10.99
N TRP A 137 9.64 -30.44 11.88
CA TRP A 137 9.04 -29.16 11.50
C TRP A 137 10.11 -28.13 11.12
N LYS A 138 10.01 -27.56 9.92
CA LYS A 138 10.93 -26.54 9.38
C LYS A 138 10.20 -25.31 8.89
N ALA A 139 10.85 -24.16 8.88
CA ALA A 139 10.25 -22.93 8.34
C ALA A 139 10.26 -22.95 6.80
N VAL A 140 9.09 -22.75 6.18
CA VAL A 140 8.99 -22.41 4.74
C VAL A 140 9.12 -20.90 4.51
N ILE A 141 8.74 -20.09 5.51
CA ILE A 141 8.93 -18.64 5.54
C ILE A 141 9.49 -18.26 6.91
N VAL A 142 10.56 -17.47 6.91
CA VAL A 142 11.00 -16.65 8.04
C VAL A 142 10.80 -15.19 7.66
N CYS A 143 10.27 -14.39 8.57
CA CYS A 143 10.17 -12.94 8.44
C CYS A 143 10.82 -12.30 9.66
N THR A 144 11.64 -11.28 9.44
CA THR A 144 12.18 -10.39 10.48
C THR A 144 11.65 -8.98 10.26
N ASN A 145 11.04 -8.39 11.29
CA ASN A 145 10.38 -7.09 11.23
C ASN A 145 10.99 -6.10 12.22
N LEU A 146 11.27 -4.87 11.79
CA LEU A 146 11.73 -3.78 12.66
C LEU A 146 10.58 -3.25 13.52
N GLU A 147 10.73 -3.30 14.85
CA GLU A 147 9.69 -2.83 15.78
C GLU A 147 10.02 -1.53 16.50
N ASP A 148 11.25 -1.30 16.93
CA ASP A 148 11.59 -0.13 17.75
C ASP A 148 13.09 0.14 17.76
N LEU A 149 13.50 1.36 18.12
CA LEU A 149 14.90 1.69 18.41
C LEU A 149 15.14 1.56 19.92
N LYS A 150 16.26 0.96 20.32
CA LYS A 150 16.51 0.60 21.73
C LYS A 150 16.49 1.81 22.66
N ASP A 151 17.21 2.86 22.27
CA ASP A 151 17.43 4.07 23.06
C ASP A 151 16.51 5.24 22.65
N PHE A 152 15.69 5.04 21.61
CA PHE A 152 14.81 6.07 21.05
C PHE A 152 13.34 5.58 20.87
N PRO A 153 12.70 5.07 21.94
CA PRO A 153 11.33 4.57 21.89
C PRO A 153 10.29 5.67 21.61
N GLU A 154 9.11 5.27 21.11
CA GLU A 154 7.94 6.16 20.99
C GLU A 154 7.53 6.74 22.37
N GLN A 155 7.31 8.05 22.45
CA GLN A 155 6.91 8.81 23.66
C GLN A 155 5.43 8.59 24.04
N ILE A 156 5.04 7.32 24.19
CA ILE A 156 3.67 6.87 24.46
C ILE A 156 3.58 6.10 25.78
N GLY A 157 2.36 5.88 26.27
CA GLY A 157 2.11 5.15 27.51
C GLY A 157 2.81 5.78 28.71
N SER A 158 3.72 5.03 29.35
CA SER A 158 4.54 5.47 30.48
C SER A 158 5.62 6.50 30.12
N LEU A 159 5.97 6.63 28.83
CA LEU A 159 6.99 7.57 28.31
C LEU A 159 6.42 8.94 27.90
N ARG A 160 5.13 9.18 28.17
CA ARG A 160 4.49 10.48 27.95
C ARG A 160 5.03 11.53 28.92
N ASN A 161 4.86 12.81 28.58
CA ASN A 161 5.08 13.90 29.52
C ASN A 161 4.04 13.86 30.66
N HIS A 162 4.51 13.71 31.89
CA HIS A 162 3.68 13.63 33.11
C HIS A 162 3.36 15.00 33.73
N LEU A 163 3.89 16.10 33.19
CA LEU A 163 3.72 17.45 33.75
C LEU A 163 2.42 18.11 33.24
N PRO A 164 1.53 18.62 34.13
CA PRO A 164 0.36 19.38 33.74
C PRO A 164 0.71 20.67 32.99
N ASN A 165 0.09 20.88 31.82
CA ASN A 165 0.35 22.03 30.95
C ASN A 165 -0.64 23.20 31.14
N HIS A 166 -0.79 23.66 32.39
CA HIS A 166 -1.76 24.70 32.73
C HIS A 166 -1.49 26.02 31.99
N GLY A 167 -2.39 26.41 31.08
CA GLY A 167 -2.42 27.71 30.42
C GLY A 167 -1.38 27.95 29.32
N LYS A 168 -0.40 27.07 29.11
CA LYS A 168 0.67 27.26 28.10
C LYS A 168 0.43 26.48 26.79
N TRP A 169 -0.35 25.40 26.82
CA TRP A 169 -0.57 24.51 25.68
C TRP A 169 -0.99 25.25 24.41
N ALA A 170 -1.98 26.16 24.48
CA ALA A 170 -2.49 26.84 23.29
C ALA A 170 -1.43 27.70 22.57
N ALA A 171 -0.60 28.43 23.33
CA ALA A 171 0.48 29.23 22.77
C ALA A 171 1.62 28.36 22.22
N GLN A 172 1.96 27.26 22.91
CA GLN A 172 2.94 26.28 22.44
C GLN A 172 2.48 25.61 21.14
N ARG A 173 1.22 25.16 21.08
CA ARG A 173 0.61 24.55 19.90
C ARG A 173 0.55 25.51 18.70
N SER A 174 0.27 26.80 18.92
CA SER A 174 0.33 27.82 17.86
C SER A 174 1.73 27.95 17.30
N LYS A 175 2.74 28.15 18.16
CA LYS A 175 4.16 28.26 17.75
C LYS A 175 4.66 27.02 17.01
N GLU A 176 4.26 25.82 17.47
CA GLU A 176 4.57 24.55 16.82
C GLU A 176 3.88 24.39 15.44
N LYS A 177 2.62 24.83 15.27
CA LYS A 177 1.94 24.84 13.96
C LYS A 177 2.54 25.88 13.00
N GLU A 178 2.99 27.02 13.53
CA GLU A 178 3.50 28.14 12.74
C GLU A 178 4.91 27.93 12.19
N PHE A 179 5.80 27.26 12.94
CA PHE A 179 7.22 27.11 12.60
C PHE A 179 7.97 28.45 12.35
N ALA A 180 7.41 29.62 12.69
CA ALA A 180 7.83 30.92 12.13
C ALA A 180 9.33 31.27 12.31
N GLU A 181 9.97 30.74 13.36
CA GLU A 181 11.36 31.05 13.75
C GLU A 181 12.34 29.86 13.55
N THR A 182 11.84 28.69 13.15
CA THR A 182 12.60 27.42 13.16
C THR A 182 12.21 26.55 11.98
N ASP A 183 13.15 25.80 11.41
CA ASP A 183 12.85 24.81 10.38
C ASP A 183 12.62 23.40 10.99
N PRO A 184 11.73 22.57 10.41
CA PRO A 184 11.54 21.18 10.83
C PRO A 184 12.71 20.29 10.37
N GLU A 185 12.95 19.19 11.06
CA GLU A 185 13.87 18.14 10.59
C GLU A 185 13.32 17.44 9.34
N VAL A 186 11.99 17.28 9.28
CA VAL A 186 11.27 16.60 8.19
C VAL A 186 10.17 17.47 7.60
N LEU A 187 10.24 17.75 6.30
CA LEU A 187 9.13 18.35 5.54
C LEU A 187 8.33 17.27 4.82
N ILE A 188 7.03 17.20 5.07
CA ILE A 188 6.12 16.20 4.48
C ILE A 188 5.24 16.89 3.44
N ILE A 189 5.31 16.48 2.18
CA ILE A 189 4.55 17.10 1.08
C ILE A 189 3.33 16.22 0.78
N GLY A 190 2.16 16.64 1.27
CA GLY A 190 0.87 15.96 1.16
C GLY A 190 0.25 15.60 2.52
N GLY A 191 -0.97 16.06 2.77
CA GLY A 191 -1.80 15.79 3.96
C GLY A 191 -2.87 14.70 3.74
N GLY A 192 -2.60 13.73 2.87
CA GLY A 192 -3.36 12.48 2.76
C GLY A 192 -3.07 11.51 3.91
N GLN A 193 -3.77 10.36 3.98
CA GLN A 193 -3.56 9.40 5.08
C GLN A 193 -2.09 9.03 5.28
N SER A 194 -1.35 8.80 4.18
CA SER A 194 0.06 8.47 4.20
C SER A 194 0.96 9.57 4.81
N GLY A 195 0.57 10.84 4.67
CA GLY A 195 1.28 11.99 5.24
C GLY A 195 0.93 12.21 6.72
N LEU A 196 -0.33 11.98 7.10
CA LEU A 196 -0.78 12.04 8.49
C LEU A 196 -0.20 10.90 9.33
N ASP A 197 -0.10 9.69 8.76
CA ASP A 197 0.48 8.52 9.41
C ASP A 197 1.97 8.75 9.72
N ILE A 198 2.77 9.17 8.73
CA ILE A 198 4.20 9.42 8.95
C ILE A 198 4.46 10.60 9.91
N ALA A 199 3.67 11.68 9.83
CA ALA A 199 3.75 12.79 10.78
C ALA A 199 3.45 12.35 12.21
N ALA A 200 2.42 11.51 12.40
CA ALA A 200 2.08 10.97 13.72
C ALA A 200 3.20 10.08 14.27
N ARG A 201 3.79 9.21 13.45
CA ARG A 201 4.95 8.39 13.85
C ARG A 201 6.16 9.24 14.24
N LEU A 202 6.52 10.21 13.40
CA LEU A 202 7.65 11.11 13.65
C LEU A 202 7.46 11.94 14.93
N LYS A 203 6.26 12.47 15.16
CA LYS A 203 5.94 13.24 16.38
C LYS A 203 6.14 12.40 17.65
N HIS A 204 5.72 11.13 17.66
CA HIS A 204 5.93 10.25 18.82
C HIS A 204 7.38 9.77 18.97
N LEU A 205 8.19 9.76 17.91
CA LEU A 205 9.65 9.55 18.00
C LEU A 205 10.43 10.83 18.33
N GLY A 206 9.73 11.94 18.62
CA GLY A 206 10.33 13.23 18.94
C GLY A 206 11.04 13.91 17.77
N VAL A 207 10.67 13.59 16.53
CA VAL A 207 11.22 14.22 15.31
C VAL A 207 10.29 15.34 14.84
N SER A 208 10.82 16.56 14.81
CA SER A 208 10.16 17.79 14.38
C SER A 208 9.77 17.70 12.90
N ASN A 209 8.47 17.83 12.63
CA ASN A 209 7.93 17.69 11.28
C ASN A 209 6.79 18.66 10.98
N LEU A 210 6.66 19.00 9.70
CA LEU A 210 5.62 19.86 9.15
C LEU A 210 5.04 19.26 7.87
N ILE A 211 3.72 19.17 7.79
CA ILE A 211 2.99 18.78 6.58
C ILE A 211 2.65 20.04 5.76
N ILE A 212 2.96 20.00 4.47
CA ILE A 212 2.54 20.97 3.45
C ILE A 212 1.39 20.35 2.65
N GLU A 213 0.19 20.93 2.75
CA GLU A 213 -1.01 20.46 2.04
C GLU A 213 -1.56 21.58 1.15
N LYS A 214 -1.73 21.27 -0.14
CA LYS A 214 -2.22 22.21 -1.16
C LYS A 214 -3.70 22.56 -1.00
N GLN A 215 -4.47 21.68 -0.37
CA GLN A 215 -5.89 21.85 -0.14
C GLN A 215 -6.19 22.74 1.08
N PRO A 216 -7.34 23.43 1.11
CA PRO A 216 -7.70 24.32 2.22
C PRO A 216 -8.11 23.59 3.51
N ARG A 217 -8.28 22.26 3.47
CA ARG A 217 -8.68 21.40 4.60
C ARG A 217 -8.05 20.02 4.46
N ILE A 218 -7.77 19.36 5.58
CA ILE A 218 -7.43 17.92 5.58
C ILE A 218 -8.62 17.10 5.03
N GLY A 219 -8.31 15.97 4.40
CA GLY A 219 -9.30 15.06 3.82
C GLY A 219 -10.01 15.61 2.57
N HIS A 220 -9.64 16.79 2.06
CA HIS A 220 -10.32 17.39 0.91
C HIS A 220 -10.22 16.55 -0.36
N GLN A 221 -9.12 15.81 -0.55
CA GLN A 221 -8.93 14.84 -1.62
C GLN A 221 -9.92 13.66 -1.60
N TRP A 222 -10.59 13.41 -0.47
CA TRP A 222 -11.70 12.47 -0.34
C TRP A 222 -13.05 13.19 -0.45
N ARG A 223 -13.15 14.38 0.15
CA ARG A 223 -14.36 15.21 0.21
C ARG A 223 -14.86 15.70 -1.16
N THR A 224 -13.98 15.85 -2.15
CA THR A 224 -14.30 16.35 -3.50
C THR A 224 -14.34 15.29 -4.59
N ARG A 225 -14.27 14.00 -4.21
CA ARG A 225 -14.56 12.89 -5.12
C ARG A 225 -16.07 12.81 -5.38
N TYR A 226 -16.45 11.96 -6.32
CA TYR A 226 -17.85 11.73 -6.65
C TYR A 226 -18.66 11.21 -5.45
N GLU A 227 -19.94 11.59 -5.38
CA GLU A 227 -20.84 11.40 -4.24
C GLU A 227 -20.93 9.93 -3.79
N ALA A 228 -20.98 9.01 -4.76
CA ALA A 228 -21.07 7.57 -4.54
C ALA A 228 -19.78 6.89 -4.04
N LEU A 229 -18.64 7.60 -3.86
CA LEU A 229 -17.38 6.96 -3.50
C LEU A 229 -17.41 6.33 -2.10
N CYS A 230 -17.26 5.01 -2.06
CA CYS A 230 -17.06 4.21 -0.85
C CYS A 230 -15.72 3.46 -0.91
N LEU A 231 -15.11 3.19 0.24
CA LEU A 231 -13.99 2.26 0.33
C LEU A 231 -14.48 0.84 0.06
N HIS A 232 -13.70 0.09 -0.71
CA HIS A 232 -13.93 -1.33 -0.99
C HIS A 232 -13.22 -2.23 0.03
N ASP A 233 -12.27 -1.68 0.78
CA ASP A 233 -11.60 -2.34 1.89
C ASP A 233 -12.53 -2.37 3.13
N PRO A 234 -12.49 -3.43 3.96
CA PRO A 234 -13.32 -3.51 5.16
C PRO A 234 -12.69 -2.72 6.33
N VAL A 235 -13.53 -2.19 7.22
CA VAL A 235 -13.18 -1.21 8.27
C VAL A 235 -11.99 -1.61 9.17
N TRP A 236 -11.82 -2.91 9.45
CA TRP A 236 -10.71 -3.44 10.25
C TRP A 236 -9.35 -3.34 9.55
N PHE A 237 -9.33 -3.26 8.21
CA PHE A 237 -8.13 -3.00 7.41
C PHE A 237 -7.78 -1.51 7.36
N ASP A 238 -8.75 -0.61 7.58
CA ASP A 238 -8.66 0.83 7.32
C ASP A 238 -8.19 1.70 8.49
N HIS A 239 -7.98 1.14 9.69
CA HIS A 239 -7.58 1.91 10.87
C HIS A 239 -6.27 2.72 10.70
N MET A 240 -6.06 3.74 11.53
CA MET A 240 -4.85 4.57 11.50
C MET A 240 -3.93 4.28 12.70
N PRO A 241 -2.64 4.64 12.66
CA PRO A 241 -1.74 4.54 13.81
C PRO A 241 -2.34 5.18 15.06
N TYR A 242 -2.19 4.52 16.21
CA TYR A 242 -2.64 4.98 17.54
C TYR A 242 -4.16 5.18 17.74
N LEU A 243 -4.95 5.35 16.68
CA LEU A 243 -6.38 5.66 16.75
C LEU A 243 -7.18 4.84 15.74
N ASN A 244 -7.79 3.76 16.22
CA ASN A 244 -8.73 2.94 15.45
C ASN A 244 -10.01 3.72 15.11
N PHE A 245 -10.69 3.31 14.05
CA PHE A 245 -12.00 3.87 13.71
C PHE A 245 -13.04 3.45 14.77
N PRO A 246 -13.99 4.33 15.13
CA PRO A 246 -15.04 4.01 16.11
C PRO A 246 -15.87 2.77 15.73
N PRO A 247 -16.28 1.93 16.70
CA PRO A 247 -16.93 0.64 16.45
C PRO A 247 -18.35 0.74 15.87
N ASN A 248 -18.93 1.94 15.79
CA ASN A 248 -20.23 2.18 15.16
C ASN A 248 -20.13 2.54 13.66
N TRP A 249 -18.95 2.38 13.05
CA TRP A 249 -18.76 2.64 11.63
C TRP A 249 -19.33 1.51 10.76
N PRO A 250 -19.79 1.82 9.53
CA PRO A 250 -20.11 0.79 8.55
C PRO A 250 -18.84 0.01 8.18
N VAL A 251 -19.02 -1.26 7.81
CA VAL A 251 -17.91 -2.12 7.36
C VAL A 251 -17.19 -1.54 6.14
N TYR A 252 -17.90 -0.82 5.26
CA TYR A 252 -17.33 -0.11 4.12
C TYR A 252 -17.53 1.39 4.30
N THR A 253 -16.45 2.17 4.24
CA THR A 253 -16.44 3.58 4.67
C THR A 253 -16.74 4.54 3.51
N PRO A 254 -17.80 5.37 3.57
CA PRO A 254 -18.02 6.44 2.58
C PRO A 254 -16.93 7.51 2.62
N ALA A 255 -16.50 8.01 1.45
CA ALA A 255 -15.37 8.94 1.34
C ALA A 255 -15.56 10.24 2.14
N GLN A 256 -16.78 10.78 2.23
CA GLN A 256 -17.07 11.97 3.04
C GLN A 256 -16.85 11.72 4.55
N LYS A 257 -17.16 10.50 5.03
CA LYS A 257 -16.96 10.09 6.42
C LYS A 257 -15.47 9.97 6.74
N LEU A 258 -14.70 9.36 5.83
CA LEU A 258 -13.24 9.33 5.92
C LEU A 258 -12.63 10.74 5.88
N ALA A 259 -13.13 11.63 5.02
CA ALA A 259 -12.64 13.01 4.92
C ALA A 259 -12.76 13.79 6.25
N GLY A 260 -13.87 13.61 6.98
CA GLY A 260 -14.03 14.18 8.32
C GLY A 260 -13.13 13.51 9.37
N TRP A 261 -12.94 12.20 9.27
CA TRP A 261 -12.05 11.46 10.18
C TRP A 261 -10.58 11.86 10.05
N LEU A 262 -10.05 12.03 8.83
CA LEU A 262 -8.66 12.48 8.64
C LEU A 262 -8.42 13.87 9.25
N GLU A 263 -9.42 14.76 9.18
CA GLU A 263 -9.36 16.10 9.77
C GLU A 263 -9.40 16.04 11.30
N TYR A 264 -10.25 15.18 11.87
CA TYR A 264 -10.25 14.88 13.31
C TYR A 264 -8.94 14.25 13.77
N TYR A 265 -8.39 13.27 13.04
CA TYR A 265 -7.12 12.60 13.34
C TYR A 265 -5.96 13.60 13.37
N ALA A 266 -5.91 14.53 12.41
CA ALA A 266 -4.87 15.57 12.37
C ALA A 266 -4.88 16.46 13.62
N GLU A 267 -6.06 16.81 14.16
CA GLU A 267 -6.16 17.59 15.39
C GLU A 267 -5.94 16.73 16.64
N ALA A 268 -6.53 15.53 16.72
CA ALA A 268 -6.42 14.61 17.85
C ALA A 268 -4.99 14.10 18.09
N MET A 269 -4.20 13.93 17.03
CA MET A 269 -2.79 13.59 17.09
C MET A 269 -1.86 14.82 17.11
N GLU A 270 -2.43 16.02 17.22
CA GLU A 270 -1.73 17.32 17.24
C GLU A 270 -0.72 17.51 16.09
N LEU A 271 -1.09 17.17 14.86
CA LEU A 271 -0.18 17.24 13.70
C LEU A 271 -0.01 18.67 13.20
N ASN A 272 1.19 19.00 12.71
CA ASN A 272 1.53 20.31 12.17
C ASN A 272 1.23 20.34 10.68
N VAL A 273 0.30 21.20 10.26
CA VAL A 273 -0.16 21.29 8.86
C VAL A 273 -0.22 22.74 8.42
N TRP A 274 0.51 23.06 7.35
CA TRP A 274 0.29 24.24 6.53
C TRP A 274 -0.65 23.89 5.39
N LEU A 275 -1.92 24.24 5.57
CA LEU A 275 -2.98 24.14 4.56
C LEU A 275 -2.81 25.21 3.47
N SER A 276 -3.47 25.01 2.33
CA SER A 276 -3.41 25.90 1.16
C SER A 276 -1.98 26.28 0.74
N SER A 277 -1.02 25.36 0.89
CA SER A 277 0.42 25.60 0.71
C SER A 277 1.03 24.55 -0.22
N ILE A 278 1.94 24.97 -1.09
CA ILE A 278 2.59 24.12 -2.10
C ILE A 278 4.12 24.23 -1.99
N ALA A 279 4.82 23.09 -2.02
CA ALA A 279 6.25 23.09 -2.29
C ALA A 279 6.46 23.38 -3.79
N THR A 280 7.28 24.36 -4.12
CA THR A 280 7.51 24.83 -5.51
C THR A 280 8.91 24.47 -6.02
N SER A 281 9.90 24.35 -5.14
CA SER A 281 11.22 23.84 -5.49
C SER A 281 11.90 23.17 -4.29
N ALA A 282 12.80 22.23 -4.55
CA ALA A 282 13.68 21.63 -3.54
C ALA A 282 15.08 21.41 -4.13
N THR A 283 16.11 22.06 -3.56
CA THR A 283 17.51 21.87 -3.97
C THR A 283 18.34 21.38 -2.79
N ARG A 284 19.39 20.60 -3.05
CA ARG A 284 20.26 20.08 -1.98
C ARG A 284 21.48 20.97 -1.81
N ASN A 285 21.74 21.38 -0.58
CA ASN A 285 22.97 22.08 -0.23
C ASN A 285 24.13 21.06 -0.13
N PRO A 286 25.22 21.22 -0.89
CA PRO A 286 26.32 20.26 -0.90
C PRO A 286 27.19 20.33 0.38
N GLU A 287 27.24 21.48 1.05
CA GLU A 287 28.07 21.70 2.25
C GLU A 287 27.41 21.14 3.51
N THR A 288 26.11 21.39 3.68
CA THR A 288 25.35 20.94 4.87
C THR A 288 24.63 19.62 4.65
N GLY A 289 24.45 19.21 3.40
CA GLY A 289 23.67 18.03 3.02
C GLY A 289 22.15 18.17 3.16
N LYS A 290 21.65 19.29 3.69
CA LYS A 290 20.23 19.61 3.88
C LYS A 290 19.52 19.95 2.56
N TRP A 291 18.21 19.79 2.55
CA TRP A 291 17.32 20.22 1.48
C TRP A 291 16.76 21.62 1.75
N HIS A 292 16.97 22.51 0.80
CA HIS A 292 16.43 23.86 0.74
C HIS A 292 15.11 23.78 -0.04
N VAL A 293 13.96 23.84 0.66
CA VAL A 293 12.63 23.67 0.05
C VAL A 293 11.85 24.99 0.12
N THR A 294 11.46 25.52 -1.04
CA THR A 294 10.58 26.70 -1.13
C THR A 294 9.13 26.25 -1.04
N VAL A 295 8.40 26.81 -0.08
CA VAL A 295 6.96 26.61 0.11
C VAL A 295 6.24 27.93 -0.11
N LYS A 296 5.26 27.92 -1.03
CA LYS A 296 4.37 29.04 -1.32
C LYS A 296 3.00 28.82 -0.67
N ARG A 297 2.49 29.83 0.04
CA ARG A 297 1.15 29.83 0.64
C ARG A 297 0.14 30.55 -0.28
N ASN A 298 -1.14 30.37 -0.02
CA ASN A 298 -2.22 30.94 -0.83
C ASN A 298 -2.35 32.48 -0.77
N ASP A 299 -1.82 33.12 0.27
CA ASP A 299 -1.67 34.58 0.37
C ASP A 299 -0.53 35.12 -0.52
N GLY A 300 0.21 34.24 -1.21
CA GLY A 300 1.34 34.58 -2.06
C GLY A 300 2.67 34.66 -1.34
N THR A 301 2.71 34.52 -0.01
CA THR A 301 3.96 34.46 0.75
C THR A 301 4.75 33.19 0.42
N GLU A 302 6.07 33.32 0.40
CA GLU A 302 7.00 32.21 0.17
C GLU A 302 7.96 32.11 1.35
N ARG A 303 8.27 30.88 1.73
CA ARG A 303 9.28 30.57 2.75
C ARG A 303 10.23 29.51 2.23
N LEU A 304 11.53 29.74 2.44
CA LEU A 304 12.57 28.73 2.30
C LEU A 304 12.76 28.00 3.63
N PHE A 305 12.68 26.67 3.61
CA PHE A 305 12.98 25.79 4.74
C PHE A 305 14.29 25.02 4.48
N HIS A 306 15.10 24.80 5.52
CA HIS A 306 16.37 24.07 5.48
C HIS A 306 16.25 22.77 6.29
N VAL A 307 15.78 21.71 5.65
CA VAL A 307 15.34 20.47 6.30
C VAL A 307 16.29 19.31 6.03
N ASP A 308 16.40 18.36 6.95
CA ASP A 308 17.27 17.19 6.77
C ASP A 308 16.64 16.14 5.86
N HIS A 309 15.31 16.03 5.88
CA HIS A 309 14.54 15.07 5.09
C HIS A 309 13.32 15.69 4.41
N VAL A 310 12.97 15.15 3.24
CA VAL A 310 11.71 15.45 2.54
C VAL A 310 10.94 14.15 2.31
N VAL A 311 9.69 14.09 2.77
CA VAL A 311 8.81 12.93 2.56
C VAL A 311 7.69 13.32 1.60
N PHE A 312 7.69 12.75 0.40
CA PHE A 312 6.59 12.92 -0.56
C PHE A 312 5.45 11.96 -0.21
N ALA A 313 4.31 12.51 0.19
CA ALA A 313 3.09 11.80 0.59
C ALA A 313 1.93 12.06 -0.40
N LEU A 314 2.26 12.07 -1.70
CA LEU A 314 1.37 12.55 -2.77
C LEU A 314 0.27 11.55 -3.18
N GLY A 315 0.34 10.29 -2.72
CA GLY A 315 -0.57 9.21 -3.12
C GLY A 315 -0.33 8.70 -4.55
N LEU A 316 -1.11 7.70 -4.97
CA LEU A 316 -0.94 7.06 -6.28
C LEU A 316 -1.04 8.09 -7.42
N GLY A 317 0.01 8.18 -8.22
CA GLY A 317 0.10 9.12 -9.35
C GLY A 317 0.06 10.61 -8.97
N ALA A 318 0.31 10.94 -7.70
CA ALA A 318 0.30 12.30 -7.16
C ALA A 318 -1.02 13.09 -7.42
N GLY A 319 -2.12 12.37 -7.68
CA GLY A 319 -3.40 12.96 -8.06
C GLY A 319 -3.45 13.62 -9.44
N LYS A 320 -2.41 13.49 -10.29
CA LYS A 320 -2.38 14.02 -11.66
C LYS A 320 -3.20 13.10 -12.57
N PRO A 321 -4.33 13.54 -13.15
CA PRO A 321 -5.20 12.67 -13.94
C PRO A 321 -4.52 12.26 -15.25
N ASN A 322 -4.71 11.01 -15.68
CA ASN A 322 -4.23 10.53 -16.97
C ASN A 322 -5.32 10.74 -18.03
N VAL A 323 -5.38 11.93 -18.63
CA VAL A 323 -6.35 12.27 -19.68
C VAL A 323 -5.72 12.01 -21.05
N PRO A 324 -6.21 11.04 -21.85
CA PRO A 324 -5.70 10.82 -23.20
C PRO A 324 -6.21 11.91 -24.15
N THR A 325 -5.35 12.37 -25.06
CA THR A 325 -5.75 13.18 -26.21
C THR A 325 -6.28 12.26 -27.31
N ILE A 326 -7.49 12.50 -27.79
CA ILE A 326 -8.12 11.77 -28.91
C ILE A 326 -8.41 12.78 -30.03
N PRO A 327 -8.20 12.46 -31.32
CA PRO A 327 -8.45 13.41 -32.42
C PRO A 327 -9.89 13.96 -32.43
N GLY A 328 -10.07 15.23 -32.78
CA GLY A 328 -11.39 15.89 -32.90
C GLY A 328 -12.08 16.19 -31.57
N GLN A 329 -11.40 16.03 -30.43
CA GLN A 329 -11.95 16.25 -29.09
C GLN A 329 -12.35 17.72 -28.86
N GLU A 330 -11.68 18.64 -29.57
CA GLU A 330 -11.96 20.06 -29.69
C GLU A 330 -13.25 20.40 -30.45
N ASP A 331 -13.72 19.52 -31.34
CA ASP A 331 -14.94 19.73 -32.13
C ASP A 331 -16.21 19.27 -31.39
N PHE A 332 -16.06 18.44 -30.36
CA PHE A 332 -17.16 17.87 -29.59
C PHE A 332 -17.97 18.98 -28.87
N LYS A 333 -19.28 19.02 -29.09
CA LYS A 333 -20.15 20.06 -28.52
C LYS A 333 -20.66 19.73 -27.10
N GLY A 334 -20.35 18.53 -26.60
CA GLY A 334 -20.69 18.08 -25.25
C GLY A 334 -19.60 18.39 -24.22
N GLN A 335 -19.77 17.86 -23.00
CA GLN A 335 -18.82 18.03 -21.91
C GLN A 335 -17.78 16.89 -21.89
N VAL A 336 -16.49 17.22 -21.82
CA VAL A 336 -15.42 16.24 -21.55
C VAL A 336 -14.87 16.47 -20.15
N LEU A 337 -14.76 15.41 -19.35
CA LEU A 337 -14.24 15.48 -17.99
C LEU A 337 -13.47 14.22 -17.61
N HIS A 338 -12.52 14.33 -16.67
CA HIS A 338 -11.91 13.16 -16.03
C HIS A 338 -12.72 12.79 -14.77
N SER A 339 -12.68 11.53 -14.36
CA SER A 339 -13.28 11.00 -13.11
C SER A 339 -12.92 11.76 -11.83
N THR A 340 -11.84 12.55 -11.84
CA THR A 340 -11.46 13.48 -10.75
C THR A 340 -12.27 14.77 -10.71
N ALA A 341 -12.98 15.11 -11.79
CA ALA A 341 -13.82 16.29 -11.94
C ALA A 341 -15.33 15.96 -11.96
N HIS A 342 -15.70 14.69 -12.07
CA HIS A 342 -17.06 14.20 -11.87
C HIS A 342 -17.45 14.34 -10.38
N ARG A 343 -18.69 14.80 -10.11
CA ARG A 343 -19.20 15.03 -8.76
C ARG A 343 -20.43 14.18 -8.42
N SER A 344 -21.45 14.19 -9.27
CA SER A 344 -22.68 13.42 -9.06
C SER A 344 -23.34 13.12 -10.40
N ALA A 345 -23.97 11.97 -10.55
CA ALA A 345 -24.81 11.66 -11.71
C ALA A 345 -25.93 12.67 -11.96
N LYS A 346 -26.38 13.37 -10.90
CA LYS A 346 -27.44 14.39 -10.94
C LYS A 346 -27.08 15.59 -11.82
N ASP A 347 -25.79 15.84 -12.07
CA ASP A 347 -25.31 16.89 -12.97
C ASP A 347 -25.66 16.62 -14.45
N HIS A 348 -26.05 15.38 -14.78
CA HIS A 348 -26.23 14.87 -16.15
C HIS A 348 -27.59 14.20 -16.40
N LEU A 349 -28.63 14.57 -15.64
CA LEU A 349 -29.99 14.07 -15.86
C LEU A 349 -30.47 14.36 -17.30
N GLY A 350 -31.06 13.34 -17.94
CA GLY A 350 -31.53 13.41 -19.32
C GLY A 350 -30.43 13.48 -20.38
N LYS A 351 -29.17 13.23 -20.03
CA LYS A 351 -28.02 13.20 -20.94
C LYS A 351 -27.60 11.79 -21.33
N LYS A 352 -26.93 11.67 -22.49
CA LYS A 352 -26.16 10.48 -22.87
C LYS A 352 -24.72 10.61 -22.39
N VAL A 353 -24.25 9.65 -21.60
CA VAL A 353 -22.91 9.66 -21.00
C VAL A 353 -22.10 8.45 -21.47
N VAL A 354 -20.88 8.69 -21.96
CA VAL A 354 -19.92 7.61 -22.24
C VAL A 354 -18.77 7.66 -21.23
N VAL A 355 -18.57 6.57 -20.50
CA VAL A 355 -17.47 6.44 -19.53
C VAL A 355 -16.35 5.61 -20.15
N ILE A 356 -15.20 6.25 -20.41
CA ILE A 356 -14.02 5.63 -21.02
C ILE A 356 -13.16 5.02 -19.92
N GLY A 357 -13.17 3.68 -19.84
CA GLY A 357 -12.49 2.90 -18.80
C GLY A 357 -13.37 1.76 -18.31
N ALA A 358 -12.76 0.75 -17.70
CA ALA A 358 -13.46 -0.45 -17.20
C ALA A 358 -12.79 -1.01 -15.94
N CYS A 359 -12.43 -0.15 -14.99
CA CYS A 359 -11.94 -0.53 -13.65
C CYS A 359 -12.78 0.20 -12.59
N THR A 360 -12.37 0.21 -11.32
CA THR A 360 -13.13 0.78 -10.18
C THR A 360 -13.86 2.09 -10.48
N SER A 361 -13.15 3.18 -10.76
CA SER A 361 -13.80 4.48 -11.01
C SER A 361 -14.75 4.51 -12.21
N ALA A 362 -14.65 3.58 -13.16
CA ALA A 362 -15.61 3.51 -14.26
C ALA A 362 -16.92 2.86 -13.83
N HIS A 363 -16.85 1.75 -13.09
CA HIS A 363 -18.03 1.04 -12.62
C HIS A 363 -18.80 1.83 -11.56
N ASP A 364 -18.10 2.44 -10.60
CA ASP A 364 -18.74 3.23 -9.54
C ASP A 364 -19.51 4.43 -10.13
N ILE A 365 -18.92 5.11 -11.12
CA ILE A 365 -19.55 6.23 -11.83
C ILE A 365 -20.70 5.75 -12.73
N CYS A 366 -20.56 4.62 -13.42
CA CYS A 366 -21.66 4.07 -14.23
C CYS A 366 -22.83 3.59 -13.38
N ALA A 367 -22.58 3.06 -12.18
CA ALA A 367 -23.63 2.69 -11.22
C ALA A 367 -24.38 3.94 -10.74
N ASP A 368 -23.66 4.99 -10.32
CA ASP A 368 -24.28 6.27 -9.93
C ASP A 368 -25.16 6.85 -11.05
N TYR A 369 -24.70 6.82 -12.31
CA TYR A 369 -25.51 7.24 -13.46
C TYR A 369 -26.75 6.36 -13.67
N ALA A 370 -26.61 5.04 -13.64
CA ALA A 370 -27.72 4.11 -13.87
C ALA A 370 -28.78 4.18 -12.77
N ASP A 371 -28.37 4.32 -11.50
CA ASP A 371 -29.28 4.46 -10.35
C ASP A 371 -30.06 5.79 -10.38
N HIS A 372 -29.50 6.83 -11.02
CA HIS A 372 -30.18 8.10 -11.29
C HIS A 372 -30.89 8.15 -12.66
N GLY A 373 -30.97 7.03 -13.40
CA GLY A 373 -31.69 6.94 -14.67
C GLY A 373 -31.05 7.69 -15.85
N VAL A 374 -29.75 7.96 -15.78
CA VAL A 374 -28.97 8.59 -16.88
C VAL A 374 -28.59 7.53 -17.91
N ASP A 375 -28.68 7.85 -19.21
CA ASP A 375 -28.30 6.93 -20.29
C ASP A 375 -26.77 6.79 -20.36
N VAL A 376 -26.24 5.74 -19.73
CA VAL A 376 -24.79 5.52 -19.59
C VAL A 376 -24.28 4.33 -20.39
N THR A 377 -23.17 4.54 -21.10
CA THR A 377 -22.41 3.51 -21.79
C THR A 377 -20.99 3.42 -21.22
N ILE A 378 -20.59 2.24 -20.73
CA ILE A 378 -19.21 1.94 -20.35
C ILE A 378 -18.42 1.49 -21.58
N TYR A 379 -17.26 2.11 -21.84
CA TYR A 379 -16.35 1.72 -22.91
C TYR A 379 -15.14 0.95 -22.38
N GLN A 380 -15.09 -0.34 -22.73
CA GLN A 380 -14.04 -1.27 -22.34
C GLN A 380 -13.04 -1.50 -23.48
N ARG A 381 -11.87 -0.86 -23.39
CA ARG A 381 -10.74 -1.07 -24.33
C ARG A 381 -10.07 -2.45 -24.16
N SER A 382 -9.96 -2.94 -22.94
CA SER A 382 -9.14 -4.10 -22.56
C SER A 382 -9.87 -4.90 -21.47
N SER A 383 -9.57 -6.19 -21.33
CA SER A 383 -10.25 -7.02 -20.33
C SER A 383 -9.94 -6.60 -18.88
N THR A 384 -10.87 -6.92 -17.98
CA THR A 384 -10.81 -6.55 -16.55
C THR A 384 -10.93 -7.81 -15.69
N TYR A 385 -10.16 -7.91 -14.60
CA TYR A 385 -10.44 -8.89 -13.55
C TYR A 385 -11.63 -8.44 -12.71
N ILE A 386 -12.64 -9.30 -12.56
CA ILE A 386 -13.82 -9.05 -11.73
C ILE A 386 -13.88 -10.10 -10.62
N MET A 387 -14.18 -9.66 -9.41
CA MET A 387 -14.72 -10.50 -8.34
C MET A 387 -15.81 -9.74 -7.61
N SER A 388 -16.80 -10.40 -7.02
CA SER A 388 -17.73 -9.74 -6.11
C SER A 388 -17.04 -9.41 -4.79
N THR A 389 -17.43 -8.31 -4.16
CA THR A 389 -17.07 -8.04 -2.76
C THR A 389 -17.68 -9.08 -1.82
N LYS A 390 -18.87 -9.60 -2.15
CA LYS A 390 -19.60 -10.63 -1.40
C LYS A 390 -18.78 -11.91 -1.17
N GLU A 391 -18.19 -12.47 -2.22
CA GLU A 391 -17.42 -13.72 -2.13
C GLU A 391 -15.91 -13.44 -1.98
N GLY A 392 -15.41 -12.42 -2.68
CA GLY A 392 -14.00 -12.06 -2.72
C GLY A 392 -13.45 -11.50 -1.41
N MET A 393 -14.13 -10.54 -0.78
CA MET A 393 -13.60 -9.92 0.46
C MET A 393 -13.51 -10.91 1.62
N PRO A 394 -14.51 -11.77 1.90
CA PRO A 394 -14.36 -12.81 2.92
C PRO A 394 -13.24 -13.81 2.60
N ALA A 395 -13.05 -14.21 1.34
CA ALA A 395 -11.97 -15.12 0.98
C ALA A 395 -10.57 -14.52 1.19
N LEU A 396 -10.43 -13.21 1.02
CA LEU A 396 -9.14 -12.50 1.07
C LEU A 396 -8.84 -11.96 2.47
N MET A 397 -9.77 -11.19 3.05
CA MET A 397 -9.57 -10.42 4.29
C MET A 397 -9.96 -11.15 5.57
N LYS A 398 -10.95 -12.06 5.54
CA LYS A 398 -11.54 -12.66 6.76
C LYS A 398 -10.52 -13.26 7.76
N PRO A 399 -9.39 -13.88 7.34
CA PRO A 399 -8.41 -14.42 8.29
C PRO A 399 -7.76 -13.39 9.22
N ASN A 400 -7.60 -12.14 8.77
CA ASN A 400 -6.80 -11.11 9.47
C ASN A 400 -7.60 -9.83 9.79
N TYR A 401 -8.50 -9.41 8.89
CA TYR A 401 -9.17 -8.10 8.95
C TYR A 401 -10.69 -8.27 8.89
N TRP A 402 -11.25 -8.78 10.00
CA TRP A 402 -12.69 -9.05 10.15
C TRP A 402 -13.13 -8.87 11.59
N GLU A 403 -14.45 -8.85 11.80
CA GLU A 403 -15.04 -8.89 13.15
C GLU A 403 -14.55 -10.14 13.92
N GLY A 404 -13.98 -9.92 15.11
CA GLY A 404 -13.34 -10.98 15.91
C GLY A 404 -11.96 -11.44 15.41
N GLY A 405 -11.36 -10.75 14.43
CA GLY A 405 -9.98 -10.97 14.00
C GLY A 405 -8.92 -10.55 15.05
N PRO A 406 -7.63 -10.81 14.78
CA PRO A 406 -6.54 -10.35 15.65
C PRO A 406 -6.47 -8.82 15.72
N PRO A 407 -5.81 -8.24 16.74
CA PRO A 407 -5.50 -6.81 16.80
C PRO A 407 -4.84 -6.33 15.51
N THR A 408 -5.17 -5.11 15.05
CA THR A 408 -4.78 -4.59 13.73
C THR A 408 -3.28 -4.65 13.46
N ASP A 409 -2.45 -4.39 14.46
CA ASP A 409 -1.00 -4.42 14.33
C ASP A 409 -0.45 -5.85 14.25
N GLU A 410 -1.13 -6.83 14.85
CA GLU A 410 -0.85 -8.26 14.65
C GLU A 410 -1.32 -8.73 13.27
N ALA A 411 -2.51 -8.31 12.83
CA ALA A 411 -3.02 -8.56 11.48
C ALA A 411 -2.03 -8.05 10.41
N ASP A 412 -1.50 -6.83 10.59
CA ASP A 412 -0.50 -6.23 9.70
C ASP A 412 0.80 -7.05 9.64
N ARG A 413 1.31 -7.54 10.79
CA ARG A 413 2.50 -8.40 10.85
C ARG A 413 2.25 -9.77 10.24
N LEU A 414 1.07 -10.36 10.45
CA LEU A 414 0.68 -11.65 9.88
C LEU A 414 0.61 -11.57 8.34
N ASP A 415 0.04 -10.49 7.80
CA ASP A 415 -0.07 -10.28 6.35
C ASP A 415 1.30 -9.94 5.72
N ASN A 416 1.99 -8.92 6.25
CA ASN A 416 3.28 -8.46 5.70
C ASN A 416 4.45 -9.43 5.98
N SER A 417 4.27 -10.48 6.78
CA SER A 417 5.29 -11.53 6.92
C SER A 417 5.30 -12.55 5.78
N VAL A 418 4.37 -12.50 4.83
CA VAL A 418 4.38 -13.37 3.64
C VAL A 418 5.16 -12.69 2.50
N PRO A 419 6.23 -13.31 1.95
CA PRO A 419 6.87 -12.81 0.73
C PRO A 419 5.87 -12.68 -0.42
N ILE A 420 5.88 -11.56 -1.13
CA ILE A 420 4.86 -11.25 -2.16
C ILE A 420 4.75 -12.34 -3.24
N LEU A 421 5.86 -12.95 -3.65
CA LEU A 421 5.86 -14.03 -4.65
C LEU A 421 5.30 -15.35 -4.11
N PHE A 422 5.50 -15.65 -2.82
CA PHE A 422 4.84 -16.78 -2.16
C PHE A 422 3.34 -16.51 -1.99
N GLY A 423 2.97 -15.28 -1.60
CA GLY A 423 1.59 -14.83 -1.49
C GLY A 423 0.80 -14.97 -2.80
N LYS A 424 1.47 -14.86 -3.96
CA LYS A 424 0.89 -15.10 -5.29
C LYS A 424 0.34 -16.52 -5.45
N LEU A 425 1.01 -17.55 -4.92
CA LEU A 425 0.53 -18.94 -4.96
C LEU A 425 -0.74 -19.13 -4.11
N ILE A 426 -0.80 -18.50 -2.93
CA ILE A 426 -2.00 -18.46 -2.10
C ILE A 426 -3.13 -17.74 -2.86
N ALA A 427 -2.81 -16.61 -3.50
CA ALA A 427 -3.75 -15.81 -4.27
C ALA A 427 -4.32 -16.57 -5.48
N GLN A 428 -3.54 -17.40 -6.17
CA GLN A 428 -4.04 -18.27 -7.25
C GLN A 428 -5.12 -19.25 -6.77
N ARG A 429 -4.90 -19.95 -5.64
CA ARG A 429 -5.91 -20.84 -5.06
C ARG A 429 -7.15 -20.10 -4.59
N LYS A 430 -6.98 -18.93 -3.95
CA LYS A 430 -8.10 -18.06 -3.55
C LYS A 430 -8.89 -17.57 -4.77
N ALA A 431 -8.22 -17.09 -5.82
CA ALA A 431 -8.85 -16.59 -7.04
C ALA A 431 -9.65 -17.68 -7.77
N ALA A 432 -9.11 -18.92 -7.86
CA ALA A 432 -9.84 -20.04 -8.43
C ALA A 432 -11.15 -20.36 -7.66
N ARG A 433 -11.09 -20.33 -6.31
CA ARG A 433 -12.26 -20.51 -5.45
C ARG A 433 -13.27 -19.35 -5.59
N ILE A 434 -12.81 -18.11 -5.59
CA ILE A 434 -13.65 -16.92 -5.79
C ILE A 434 -14.35 -16.99 -7.15
N LYS A 435 -13.62 -17.32 -8.23
CA LYS A 435 -14.17 -17.52 -9.58
C LYS A 435 -15.25 -18.60 -9.64
N GLN A 436 -15.13 -19.67 -8.84
CA GLN A 436 -16.17 -20.69 -8.70
C GLN A 436 -17.42 -20.16 -7.97
N GLN A 437 -17.24 -19.36 -6.91
CA GLN A 437 -18.33 -18.75 -6.14
C GLN A 437 -19.07 -17.66 -6.95
N ASP A 438 -18.32 -16.88 -7.74
CA ASP A 438 -18.83 -15.81 -8.61
C ASP A 438 -19.29 -16.30 -10.01
N ALA A 439 -19.32 -17.63 -10.26
CA ALA A 439 -19.53 -18.18 -11.60
C ALA A 439 -20.75 -17.60 -12.35
N ALA A 440 -21.89 -17.46 -11.66
CA ALA A 440 -23.11 -16.90 -12.26
C ALA A 440 -22.95 -15.42 -12.70
N LEU A 441 -22.21 -14.61 -11.93
CA LEU A 441 -21.90 -13.21 -12.23
C LEU A 441 -20.98 -13.12 -13.46
N LEU A 442 -19.92 -13.92 -13.48
CA LEU A 442 -18.93 -13.94 -14.55
C LEU A 442 -19.51 -14.49 -15.87
N GLU A 443 -20.39 -15.50 -15.79
CA GLU A 443 -21.17 -15.97 -16.93
C GLU A 443 -22.13 -14.90 -17.46
N GLY A 444 -22.82 -14.18 -16.58
CA GLY A 444 -23.71 -13.08 -16.98
C GLY A 444 -22.96 -11.99 -17.75
N LEU A 445 -21.83 -11.54 -17.22
CA LEU A 445 -20.94 -10.57 -17.88
C LEU A 445 -20.45 -11.10 -19.24
N THR A 446 -20.08 -12.38 -19.32
CA THR A 446 -19.65 -13.01 -20.59
C THR A 446 -20.78 -13.05 -21.62
N LYS A 447 -22.02 -13.35 -21.20
CA LYS A 447 -23.21 -13.40 -22.08
C LYS A 447 -23.54 -12.04 -22.71
N VAL A 448 -23.29 -10.93 -22.02
CA VAL A 448 -23.43 -9.56 -22.56
C VAL A 448 -22.16 -9.05 -23.27
N GLY A 449 -21.15 -9.90 -23.47
CA GLY A 449 -19.95 -9.59 -24.25
C GLY A 449 -18.83 -8.85 -23.48
N TYR A 450 -18.92 -8.76 -22.15
CA TYR A 450 -17.89 -8.12 -21.33
C TYR A 450 -16.61 -8.96 -21.29
N LYS A 451 -15.44 -8.34 -21.48
CA LYS A 451 -14.15 -9.03 -21.57
C LYS A 451 -13.53 -9.21 -20.18
N LEU A 452 -13.45 -10.44 -19.72
CA LEU A 452 -12.87 -10.81 -18.42
C LEU A 452 -11.41 -11.28 -18.54
N ASN A 453 -10.69 -11.30 -17.43
CA ASN A 453 -9.42 -12.03 -17.26
C ASN A 453 -9.28 -12.54 -15.81
N ASP A 454 -8.35 -13.46 -15.59
CA ASP A 454 -8.12 -14.11 -14.28
C ASP A 454 -7.03 -13.43 -13.42
N GLY A 455 -6.63 -12.22 -13.78
CA GLY A 455 -5.46 -11.53 -13.20
C GLY A 455 -4.13 -12.00 -13.79
N GLU A 456 -3.02 -11.47 -13.28
CA GLU A 456 -1.68 -11.91 -13.72
C GLU A 456 -1.41 -13.32 -13.19
N ASP A 457 -1.07 -14.27 -14.09
CA ASP A 457 -0.84 -15.68 -13.78
C ASP A 457 -1.95 -16.32 -12.91
N ASN A 458 -3.22 -15.97 -13.20
CA ASN A 458 -4.40 -16.46 -12.49
C ASN A 458 -4.46 -16.12 -10.98
N SER A 459 -3.69 -15.12 -10.52
CA SER A 459 -3.63 -14.70 -9.10
C SER A 459 -4.68 -13.66 -8.69
N GLY A 460 -5.63 -13.36 -9.58
CA GLY A 460 -6.72 -12.41 -9.33
C GLY A 460 -6.27 -10.97 -9.07
N PHE A 461 -6.99 -10.26 -8.19
CA PHE A 461 -6.82 -8.81 -8.00
C PHE A 461 -5.47 -8.42 -7.37
N VAL A 462 -4.95 -9.23 -6.43
CA VAL A 462 -3.85 -8.83 -5.53
C VAL A 462 -2.60 -8.42 -6.31
N PHE A 463 -2.20 -9.24 -7.29
CA PHE A 463 -0.98 -8.99 -8.07
C PHE A 463 -1.16 -7.87 -9.11
N LEU A 464 -2.40 -7.64 -9.58
CA LEU A 464 -2.73 -6.47 -10.39
C LEU A 464 -2.60 -5.17 -9.59
N ALA A 465 -3.07 -5.14 -8.34
CA ALA A 465 -2.89 -4.01 -7.43
C ALA A 465 -1.40 -3.72 -7.18
N LEU A 466 -0.62 -4.75 -6.82
CA LEU A 466 0.81 -4.62 -6.53
C LEU A 466 1.65 -4.17 -7.74
N LYS A 467 1.38 -4.68 -8.96
CA LYS A 467 2.18 -4.34 -10.16
C LYS A 467 1.70 -3.13 -10.93
N ARG A 468 0.40 -2.84 -10.94
CA ARG A 468 -0.24 -1.85 -11.84
C ARG A 468 -1.14 -0.86 -11.13
N ALA A 469 -1.54 -1.12 -9.88
CA ALA A 469 -2.54 -0.34 -9.15
C ALA A 469 -3.85 -0.14 -9.95
N GLY A 470 -4.26 -1.16 -10.71
CA GLY A 470 -5.43 -1.12 -11.58
C GLY A 470 -5.53 -2.36 -12.47
N GLY A 471 -6.54 -2.40 -13.35
CA GLY A 471 -6.86 -3.56 -14.20
C GLY A 471 -7.89 -4.53 -13.61
N TYR A 472 -8.48 -4.17 -12.48
CA TYR A 472 -9.51 -4.94 -11.78
C TYR A 472 -10.70 -4.05 -11.38
N TYR A 473 -11.81 -4.69 -11.02
CA TYR A 473 -12.90 -4.11 -10.24
C TYR A 473 -13.39 -5.12 -9.20
N LEU A 474 -13.89 -4.60 -8.08
CA LEU A 474 -14.35 -5.34 -6.91
C LEU A 474 -15.85 -5.04 -6.80
N ASP A 475 -16.68 -5.91 -7.36
CA ASP A 475 -18.07 -5.59 -7.65
C ASP A 475 -18.91 -5.41 -6.38
N VAL A 476 -19.64 -4.29 -6.36
CA VAL A 476 -20.63 -3.92 -5.33
C VAL A 476 -22.05 -3.80 -5.92
N GLY A 477 -22.25 -4.20 -7.19
CA GLY A 477 -23.56 -4.26 -7.86
C GLY A 477 -23.53 -3.73 -9.31
N ALA A 478 -22.51 -2.95 -9.69
CA ALA A 478 -22.38 -2.37 -11.02
C ALA A 478 -22.32 -3.43 -12.13
N CYS A 479 -21.72 -4.60 -11.86
CA CYS A 479 -21.70 -5.70 -12.83
C CYS A 479 -23.10 -6.25 -13.12
N GLN A 480 -24.02 -6.29 -12.14
CA GLN A 480 -25.40 -6.68 -12.40
C GLN A 480 -26.14 -5.65 -13.25
N LEU A 481 -25.87 -4.34 -13.04
CA LEU A 481 -26.43 -3.27 -13.87
C LEU A 481 -25.96 -3.36 -15.35
N ILE A 482 -24.76 -3.87 -15.61
CA ILE A 482 -24.27 -4.19 -16.96
C ILE A 482 -25.01 -5.42 -17.53
N ILE A 483 -25.20 -6.49 -16.74
CA ILE A 483 -25.93 -7.70 -17.15
C ILE A 483 -27.39 -7.38 -17.50
N ASP A 484 -28.04 -6.54 -16.70
CA ASP A 484 -29.42 -6.07 -16.90
C ASP A 484 -29.57 -5.09 -18.08
N GLY A 485 -28.46 -4.66 -18.70
CA GLY A 485 -28.45 -3.67 -19.78
C GLY A 485 -28.75 -2.21 -19.35
N LYS A 486 -28.80 -1.93 -18.04
CA LYS A 486 -28.96 -0.58 -17.48
C LYS A 486 -27.71 0.28 -17.70
N ILE A 487 -26.54 -0.35 -17.63
CA ILE A 487 -25.27 0.20 -18.10
C ILE A 487 -24.99 -0.46 -19.46
N LYS A 488 -25.03 0.32 -20.55
CA LYS A 488 -24.73 -0.19 -21.89
C LYS A 488 -23.23 -0.46 -22.02
N LEU A 489 -22.84 -1.45 -22.84
CA LEU A 489 -21.43 -1.81 -23.06
C LEU A 489 -20.99 -1.51 -24.50
N LYS A 490 -19.86 -0.82 -24.67
CA LYS A 490 -19.11 -0.77 -25.94
C LYS A 490 -17.72 -1.34 -25.73
N ASN A 491 -17.32 -2.29 -26.56
CA ASN A 491 -15.95 -2.80 -26.61
C ASN A 491 -15.62 -3.32 -28.02
N GLY A 492 -14.49 -4.01 -28.18
CA GLY A 492 -14.16 -4.74 -29.41
C GLY A 492 -13.41 -3.96 -30.50
N THR A 493 -13.41 -2.63 -30.42
CA THR A 493 -12.81 -1.69 -31.37
C THR A 493 -12.14 -0.54 -30.60
N GLN A 494 -11.20 0.20 -31.21
CA GLN A 494 -10.69 1.44 -30.62
C GLN A 494 -11.55 2.64 -30.99
N ILE A 495 -11.44 3.71 -30.21
CA ILE A 495 -11.95 5.04 -30.58
C ILE A 495 -11.02 5.59 -31.67
N GLU A 496 -11.58 5.88 -32.84
CA GLU A 496 -10.87 6.55 -33.94
C GLU A 496 -10.70 8.03 -33.63
N ARG A 497 -11.82 8.69 -33.28
CA ARG A 497 -11.89 10.13 -33.02
C ARG A 497 -13.19 10.53 -32.31
N PHE A 498 -13.22 11.72 -31.77
CA PHE A 498 -14.47 12.41 -31.47
C PHE A 498 -15.15 12.91 -32.75
N THR A 499 -16.46 13.09 -32.67
CA THR A 499 -17.31 13.82 -33.62
C THR A 499 -17.99 14.97 -32.88
N GLU A 500 -18.65 15.90 -33.58
CA GLU A 500 -19.40 16.99 -32.91
C GLU A 500 -20.44 16.48 -31.90
N LYS A 501 -20.94 15.25 -32.08
CA LYS A 501 -22.04 14.64 -31.31
C LYS A 501 -21.62 13.45 -30.43
N GLY A 502 -20.36 13.06 -30.41
CA GLY A 502 -19.91 11.89 -29.64
C GLY A 502 -18.60 11.28 -30.12
N LEU A 503 -18.56 9.96 -30.27
CA LEU A 503 -17.36 9.18 -30.57
C LEU A 503 -17.57 8.30 -31.81
N LYS A 504 -16.57 8.26 -32.69
CA LYS A 504 -16.46 7.33 -33.82
C LYS A 504 -15.39 6.29 -33.54
N PHE A 505 -15.66 5.05 -33.92
CA PHE A 505 -14.79 3.89 -33.69
C PHE A 505 -14.22 3.33 -35.00
N GLU A 506 -13.10 2.63 -34.92
CA GLU A 506 -12.40 2.05 -36.09
C GLU A 506 -13.25 1.00 -36.83
N ASP A 507 -14.24 0.40 -36.17
CA ASP A 507 -15.22 -0.52 -36.78
C ASP A 507 -16.30 0.22 -37.62
N GLY A 508 -16.21 1.54 -37.73
CA GLY A 508 -17.15 2.40 -38.45
C GLY A 508 -18.43 2.74 -37.66
N SER A 509 -18.60 2.22 -36.45
CA SER A 509 -19.74 2.58 -35.59
C SER A 509 -19.51 3.91 -34.87
N GLU A 510 -20.62 4.53 -34.45
CA GLU A 510 -20.62 5.77 -33.68
C GLU A 510 -21.46 5.62 -32.40
N LEU A 511 -21.09 6.36 -31.35
CA LEU A 511 -21.88 6.56 -30.15
C LEU A 511 -22.14 8.05 -29.95
N GLU A 512 -23.41 8.44 -29.88
CA GLU A 512 -23.79 9.78 -29.44
C GLU A 512 -23.54 9.96 -27.94
N ALA A 513 -23.01 11.12 -27.54
CA ALA A 513 -22.77 11.49 -26.16
C ALA A 513 -23.00 12.99 -25.97
N ASP A 514 -23.66 13.37 -24.88
CA ASP A 514 -23.63 14.73 -24.35
C ASP A 514 -22.41 14.93 -23.43
N VAL A 515 -21.91 13.85 -22.84
CA VAL A 515 -20.85 13.84 -21.83
C VAL A 515 -19.90 12.67 -22.05
N VAL A 516 -18.59 12.93 -22.01
CA VAL A 516 -17.55 11.88 -22.03
C VAL A 516 -16.71 11.97 -20.75
N VAL A 517 -16.70 10.88 -19.99
CA VAL A 517 -16.00 10.77 -18.71
C VAL A 517 -14.79 9.85 -18.85
N PHE A 518 -13.59 10.40 -18.74
CA PHE A 518 -12.36 9.63 -18.69
C PHE A 518 -12.15 9.02 -17.29
N ALA A 519 -12.33 7.71 -17.16
CA ALA A 519 -12.00 6.90 -15.98
C ALA A 519 -10.65 6.17 -16.18
N THR A 520 -9.66 6.90 -16.70
CA THR A 520 -8.40 6.39 -17.26
C THR A 520 -7.21 6.41 -16.30
N GLY A 521 -7.47 6.61 -15.01
CA GLY A 521 -6.47 6.51 -13.94
C GLY A 521 -5.64 7.78 -13.73
N PHE A 522 -4.43 7.60 -13.19
CA PHE A 522 -3.52 8.69 -12.84
C PHE A 522 -2.18 8.53 -13.57
N ALA A 523 -1.47 9.66 -13.75
CA ALA A 523 -0.14 9.70 -14.33
C ALA A 523 0.93 9.16 -13.35
N ASP A 524 2.20 9.17 -13.76
CA ASP A 524 3.31 8.79 -12.88
C ASP A 524 3.61 9.90 -11.84
N ALA A 525 3.71 9.52 -10.56
CA ALA A 525 4.03 10.43 -9.46
C ALA A 525 5.43 11.05 -9.56
N ARG A 526 6.35 10.47 -10.34
CA ARG A 526 7.68 11.03 -10.61
C ARG A 526 7.62 12.39 -11.31
N GLY A 527 6.57 12.67 -12.08
CA GLY A 527 6.37 13.97 -12.72
C GLY A 527 6.27 15.10 -11.68
N PRO A 528 5.25 15.10 -10.80
CA PRO A 528 5.13 16.13 -9.76
C PRO A 528 6.29 16.21 -8.75
N ILE A 529 7.08 15.14 -8.56
CA ILE A 529 8.33 15.24 -7.77
C ILE A 529 9.40 16.00 -8.56
N ARG A 530 9.60 15.66 -9.83
CA ARG A 530 10.52 16.34 -10.75
C ARG A 530 10.17 17.82 -10.94
N ASP A 531 8.88 18.16 -10.97
CA ASP A 531 8.41 19.54 -10.99
C ASP A 531 8.91 20.36 -9.77
N ILE A 532 9.29 19.69 -8.67
CA ILE A 532 9.84 20.28 -7.43
C ILE A 532 11.38 20.17 -7.37
N VAL A 533 11.96 18.99 -7.64
CA VAL A 533 13.42 18.77 -7.52
C VAL A 533 14.24 19.16 -8.76
N GLY A 534 13.57 19.55 -9.85
CA GLY A 534 14.19 19.81 -11.15
C GLY A 534 14.43 18.54 -11.98
N GLU A 535 14.73 18.72 -13.27
CA GLU A 535 14.95 17.60 -14.21
C GLU A 535 16.19 16.77 -13.84
N GLU A 536 17.28 17.41 -13.39
CA GLU A 536 18.53 16.70 -13.06
C GLU A 536 18.30 15.66 -11.96
N GLU A 537 17.84 16.07 -10.78
CA GLU A 537 17.53 15.15 -9.68
C GLU A 537 16.31 14.27 -10.01
N GLY A 538 15.29 14.82 -10.68
CA GLY A 538 14.07 14.12 -11.06
C GLY A 538 14.26 13.03 -12.13
N SER A 539 15.41 13.01 -12.81
CA SER A 539 15.82 11.93 -13.72
C SER A 539 16.39 10.71 -12.97
N LYS A 540 16.97 10.92 -11.78
CA LYS A 540 17.60 9.89 -10.94
C LYS A 540 16.55 9.04 -10.19
N ILE A 541 15.30 9.52 -10.10
CA ILE A 541 14.21 8.86 -9.36
C ILE A 541 13.73 7.59 -10.09
N PRO A 542 13.91 6.39 -9.49
CA PRO A 542 13.44 5.14 -10.08
C PRO A 542 11.92 5.01 -10.00
N THR A 543 11.34 4.10 -10.77
CA THR A 543 9.89 3.82 -10.72
C THR A 543 9.45 3.48 -9.29
N ILE A 544 8.48 4.25 -8.77
CA ILE A 544 8.08 4.22 -7.37
C ILE A 544 7.27 2.97 -7.02
N TRP A 545 6.27 2.64 -7.85
CA TRP A 545 5.36 1.51 -7.64
C TRP A 545 5.67 0.33 -8.56
N GLY A 546 5.10 -0.84 -8.25
CA GLY A 546 5.40 -2.09 -8.92
C GLY A 546 6.57 -2.84 -8.26
N LEU A 547 6.82 -4.06 -8.73
CA LEU A 547 7.75 -4.99 -8.09
C LEU A 547 9.17 -4.93 -8.66
N ASN A 548 10.17 -5.18 -7.80
CA ASN A 548 11.59 -5.35 -8.12
C ASN A 548 11.93 -6.83 -8.43
N LYS A 549 13.21 -7.17 -8.61
CA LYS A 549 13.64 -8.55 -8.93
C LYS A 549 13.32 -9.58 -7.83
N GLU A 550 13.29 -9.17 -6.57
CA GLU A 550 12.97 -9.99 -5.39
C GLU A 550 11.45 -10.13 -5.19
N GLY A 551 10.65 -9.44 -6.01
CA GLY A 551 9.20 -9.37 -5.84
C GLY A 551 8.74 -8.39 -4.76
N GLU A 552 9.63 -7.57 -4.20
CA GLU A 552 9.27 -6.48 -3.31
C GLU A 552 8.79 -5.26 -4.08
N ILE A 553 7.94 -4.44 -3.46
CA ILE A 553 7.62 -3.10 -3.98
C ILE A 553 8.91 -2.30 -4.16
N ARG A 554 8.97 -1.40 -5.15
CA ARG A 554 10.16 -0.56 -5.44
C ARG A 554 10.40 0.50 -4.35
N VAL A 555 10.49 1.79 -4.67
CA VAL A 555 10.94 2.82 -3.70
C VAL A 555 9.85 3.42 -2.81
N ALA A 556 8.62 2.89 -2.84
CA ALA A 556 7.66 3.20 -1.77
C ALA A 556 8.24 2.76 -0.41
N TRP A 557 8.05 3.61 0.60
CA TRP A 557 8.54 3.44 1.98
C TRP A 557 10.07 3.46 2.13
N ARG A 558 10.78 3.90 1.09
CA ARG A 558 12.24 3.94 0.96
C ARG A 558 12.71 5.29 0.44
N GLU A 559 14.03 5.46 0.35
CA GLU A 559 14.62 6.62 -0.32
C GLU A 559 14.45 6.52 -1.84
N ILE A 560 14.11 7.64 -2.49
CA ILE A 560 13.76 7.68 -3.91
C ILE A 560 14.97 7.81 -4.86
N GLY A 561 16.10 7.23 -4.49
CA GLY A 561 17.39 7.43 -5.18
C GLY A 561 18.06 8.78 -4.90
N LEU A 562 17.42 9.65 -4.12
CA LEU A 562 17.95 10.94 -3.66
C LEU A 562 18.18 10.89 -2.13
N PRO A 563 19.35 11.29 -1.61
CA PRO A 563 19.65 11.20 -0.18
C PRO A 563 18.62 11.93 0.68
N ASN A 564 18.08 11.24 1.69
CA ASN A 564 17.08 11.76 2.63
C ASN A 564 15.75 12.23 1.99
N MET A 565 15.48 11.90 0.73
CA MET A 565 14.14 12.06 0.15
C MET A 565 13.42 10.72 0.08
N TRP A 566 12.16 10.70 0.51
CA TRP A 566 11.40 9.48 0.73
C TRP A 566 10.04 9.53 0.02
N TYR A 567 9.44 8.37 -0.27
CA TYR A 567 8.06 8.30 -0.76
C TYR A 567 7.16 7.49 0.15
N MET A 568 6.09 8.10 0.66
CA MET A 568 5.13 7.46 1.55
C MET A 568 3.77 7.37 0.85
N MET A 569 3.31 6.14 0.55
CA MET A 569 2.04 5.90 -0.15
C MET A 569 1.39 4.57 0.27
N GLY A 570 0.10 4.42 0.00
CA GLY A 570 -0.63 3.16 0.14
C GLY A 570 -2.13 3.39 0.31
N ASN A 571 -2.88 2.31 0.48
CA ASN A 571 -4.15 2.38 1.19
C ASN A 571 -3.89 2.66 2.69
N LEU A 572 -4.94 2.65 3.52
CA LEU A 572 -4.81 2.92 4.94
C LEU A 572 -3.95 1.86 5.66
N ALA A 573 -4.11 0.57 5.33
CA ALA A 573 -3.31 -0.50 5.91
C ALA A 573 -1.79 -0.37 5.67
N TRP A 574 -1.38 -0.22 4.42
CA TRP A 574 0.05 -0.03 4.10
C TRP A 574 0.58 1.31 4.63
N SER A 575 -0.25 2.35 4.70
CA SER A 575 0.16 3.62 5.29
C SER A 575 0.41 3.47 6.81
N ARG A 576 -0.48 2.78 7.53
CA ARG A 576 -0.37 2.45 8.96
C ARG A 576 0.87 1.60 9.27
N PHE A 577 1.13 0.55 8.49
CA PHE A 577 2.24 -0.38 8.72
C PHE A 577 3.61 0.23 8.33
N PHE A 578 3.74 0.77 7.12
CA PHE A 578 5.05 1.23 6.63
C PHE A 578 5.43 2.65 7.11
N SER A 579 4.49 3.47 7.59
CA SER A 579 4.83 4.74 8.24
C SER A 579 5.74 4.53 9.45
N LYS A 580 5.52 3.45 10.23
CA LYS A 580 6.38 3.09 11.36
C LYS A 580 7.82 2.83 10.90
N HIS A 581 7.98 1.96 9.91
CA HIS A 581 9.27 1.60 9.33
C HIS A 581 10.01 2.80 8.72
N LEU A 582 9.29 3.70 8.05
CA LEU A 582 9.85 4.93 7.50
C LEU A 582 10.28 5.91 8.60
N ALA A 583 9.47 6.07 9.65
CA ALA A 583 9.81 6.94 10.78
C ALA A 583 11.02 6.45 11.57
N LEU A 584 11.14 5.14 11.80
CA LEU A 584 12.30 4.54 12.47
C LEU A 584 13.59 4.69 11.63
N GLN A 585 13.50 4.57 10.31
CA GLN A 585 14.63 4.88 9.40
C GLN A 585 15.06 6.35 9.49
N ILE A 586 14.11 7.28 9.50
CA ILE A 586 14.38 8.72 9.65
C ILE A 586 15.00 9.01 11.03
N LYS A 587 14.42 8.49 12.11
CA LYS A 587 14.95 8.66 13.48
C LYS A 587 16.37 8.12 13.61
N ALA A 588 16.64 6.93 13.07
CA ALA A 588 17.99 6.37 13.09
C ALA A 588 19.02 7.22 12.33
N LYS A 589 18.60 7.94 11.27
CA LYS A 589 19.48 8.90 10.57
C LYS A 589 19.71 10.17 11.37
N GLN A 590 18.67 10.72 12.00
CA GLN A 590 18.78 11.91 12.87
C GLN A 590 19.72 11.65 14.05
N GLU A 591 19.62 10.49 14.68
CA GLU A 591 20.47 10.10 15.82
C GLU A 591 21.86 9.57 15.40
N GLY A 592 22.19 9.58 14.09
CA GLY A 592 23.49 9.13 13.58
C GLY A 592 23.79 7.63 13.70
N ILE A 593 22.77 6.81 14.00
CA ILE A 593 22.90 5.35 14.21
C ILE A 593 22.49 4.49 13.01
N PHE A 594 21.98 5.09 11.92
CA PHE A 594 21.56 4.34 10.72
C PHE A 594 22.75 3.59 10.09
N PRO A 595 22.76 2.24 10.06
CA PRO A 595 23.94 1.44 9.72
C PRO A 595 24.19 1.30 8.19
N GLY A 596 23.42 2.02 7.37
CA GLY A 596 23.40 1.83 5.92
C GLY A 596 22.44 0.74 5.46
N ARG A 597 22.08 0.75 4.18
CA ARG A 597 21.23 -0.29 3.57
C ARG A 597 22.10 -1.44 3.11
N TYR A 598 21.64 -2.67 3.31
CA TYR A 598 22.27 -3.84 2.71
C TYR A 598 22.05 -3.84 1.20
N SER A 599 23.13 -3.83 0.44
CA SER A 599 23.18 -4.26 -0.95
C SER A 599 24.10 -5.48 -1.03
N ALA A 600 23.52 -6.66 -1.21
CA ALA A 600 24.28 -7.81 -1.71
C ALA A 600 25.07 -7.40 -2.96
N PRO A 601 26.29 -7.94 -3.18
CA PRO A 601 26.98 -7.80 -4.46
C PRO A 601 26.01 -8.17 -5.58
N VAL A 602 25.90 -7.31 -6.60
CA VAL A 602 25.13 -7.67 -7.78
C VAL A 602 25.89 -8.81 -8.46
N GLU A 603 25.25 -9.97 -8.66
CA GLU A 603 25.77 -11.01 -9.53
C GLU A 603 26.14 -10.36 -10.88
N MET A 604 27.43 -10.43 -11.24
CA MET A 604 27.98 -9.84 -12.46
C MET A 604 27.58 -10.64 -13.70
#